data_AF-A0A535E8I9-F1
#
_entry.id   AF-A0A535E8I9-F1
#
_cell.length_a   1.000
_cell.length_b   1.000
_cell.length_c   1.000
_cell.angle_alpha   90.00
_cell.angle_beta   90.00
_cell.angle_gamma   90.00
#
_symmetry.space_group_name_H-M   'P 1'
#
loop_
_entity.id
_entity.type
_entity.pdbx_description
1 polymer ?
#
loop_
_entity_poly.entity_id
_entity_poly.type
_entity_poly.pdbx_seq_one_letter_code
_entity_poly.pdbx_strand_id
1 'polypeptide(L)'
;MTAWHGHEDAVSEAERLVRSRYAAWNRADSRGLRAALHLPHISLPGARLSIRESEPELLRSPDFRALASVEGWHRSGLDRLDVLQASPDKVHCVVAFGRHAADGKRYADGEAVYLVTLRDGRWGIQLNSVTLRPIGVGGPDDSHAVETASYVLRRWVGARDGDDPAAERRLVHFPFVELDGARLLVRRSGTALRRDASARAVACLGCRSALGPVRVRERSAHKVTLETEIARYAPGGALISCDPALVIVTHLQGRWGVQVYSSFLTSSFENGQR
;
A
#
# COMPACT_ATOMS: atom_id res chain seq x y z
N MET A 1 20.15 2.88 -7.13
CA MET A 1 19.58 2.29 -5.91
C MET A 1 20.09 3.13 -4.75
N THR A 2 19.31 4.08 -4.29
CA THR A 2 19.61 4.79 -3.04
C THR A 2 19.14 3.87 -1.92
N ALA A 3 20.07 3.12 -1.33
CA ALA A 3 19.82 2.40 -0.10
C ALA A 3 19.60 3.44 1.00
N TRP A 4 18.40 3.47 1.56
CA TRP A 4 18.06 4.28 2.73
C TRP A 4 18.80 3.69 3.93
N HIS A 5 20.00 4.20 4.20
CA HIS A 5 20.80 3.81 5.37
C HIS A 5 20.19 4.47 6.61
N GLY A 6 20.12 3.75 7.74
CA GLY A 6 19.74 4.32 9.04
C GLY A 6 18.52 3.73 9.74
N HIS A 7 17.87 2.70 9.18
CA HIS A 7 16.65 2.09 9.76
C HIS A 7 16.69 0.55 9.80
N GLU A 8 17.86 -0.02 10.09
CA GLU A 8 18.11 -1.48 10.07
C GLU A 8 17.19 -2.27 11.01
N ASP A 9 16.86 -1.72 12.18
CA ASP A 9 15.92 -2.34 13.12
C ASP A 9 14.50 -2.40 12.55
N ALA A 10 14.02 -1.30 11.94
CA ALA A 10 12.71 -1.23 11.32
C ALA A 10 12.60 -2.21 10.15
N VAL A 11 13.65 -2.26 9.31
CA VAL A 11 13.77 -3.21 8.20
C VAL A 11 13.71 -4.65 8.71
N SER A 12 14.51 -4.98 9.73
CA SER A 12 14.57 -6.32 10.32
C SER A 12 13.22 -6.74 10.89
N GLU A 13 12.52 -5.84 11.59
CA GLU A 13 11.17 -6.09 12.12
C GLU A 13 10.14 -6.31 11.01
N ALA A 14 10.17 -5.50 9.96
CA ALA A 14 9.29 -5.65 8.82
C ALA A 14 9.50 -6.99 8.12
N GLU A 15 10.75 -7.39 7.87
CA GLU A 15 11.07 -8.66 7.25
C GLU A 15 10.64 -9.84 8.12
N ARG A 16 10.93 -9.78 9.43
CA ARG A 16 10.50 -10.78 10.41
C ARG A 16 8.99 -10.97 10.39
N LEU A 17 8.22 -9.89 10.36
CA LEU A 17 6.76 -9.92 10.34
C LEU A 17 6.21 -10.49 9.02
N VAL A 18 6.78 -10.11 7.87
CA VAL A 18 6.38 -10.68 6.58
C VAL A 18 6.66 -12.19 6.55
N ARG A 19 7.86 -12.63 6.97
CA ARG A 19 8.19 -14.06 7.03
C ARG A 19 7.29 -14.82 8.01
N SER A 20 7.02 -14.24 9.18
CA SER A 20 6.11 -14.81 10.18
C SER A 20 4.69 -14.98 9.64
N ARG A 21 4.19 -14.01 8.87
CA ARG A 21 2.90 -14.09 8.19
C ARG A 21 2.86 -15.27 7.21
N TYR A 22 3.87 -15.46 6.37
CA TYR A 22 3.91 -16.58 5.42
C TYR A 22 3.99 -17.94 6.15
N ALA A 23 4.78 -18.02 7.22
CA ALA A 23 4.86 -19.22 8.04
C ALA A 23 3.51 -19.57 8.69
N ALA A 24 2.82 -18.58 9.27
CA ALA A 24 1.49 -18.77 9.85
C ALA A 24 0.43 -19.11 8.78
N TRP A 25 0.46 -18.43 7.64
CA TRP A 25 -0.42 -18.70 6.50
C TRP A 25 -0.33 -20.16 6.06
N ASN A 26 0.89 -20.68 5.86
CA ASN A 26 1.10 -22.06 5.41
C ASN A 26 0.70 -23.12 6.45
N ARG A 27 0.55 -22.75 7.72
CA ARG A 27 0.04 -23.62 8.78
C ARG A 27 -1.46 -23.45 9.04
N ALA A 28 -2.15 -22.60 8.28
CA ALA A 28 -3.51 -22.15 8.59
C ALA A 28 -3.64 -21.63 10.05
N ASP A 29 -2.59 -21.00 10.56
CA ASP A 29 -2.46 -20.55 11.95
C ASP A 29 -3.02 -19.13 12.12
N SER A 30 -4.31 -19.06 12.41
CA SER A 30 -5.05 -17.81 12.66
C SER A 30 -4.44 -16.95 13.76
N ARG A 31 -3.90 -17.55 14.83
CA ARG A 31 -3.29 -16.82 15.95
C ARG A 31 -1.93 -16.24 15.54
N GLY A 32 -1.13 -17.01 14.83
CA GLY A 32 0.14 -16.55 14.24
C GLY A 32 -0.08 -15.42 13.24
N LEU A 33 -1.12 -15.52 12.40
CA LEU A 33 -1.52 -14.41 11.53
C LEU A 33 -1.87 -13.18 12.36
N ARG A 34 -2.78 -13.28 13.33
CA ARG A 34 -3.18 -12.16 14.21
C ARG A 34 -1.99 -11.47 14.89
N ALA A 35 -0.99 -12.23 15.34
CA ALA A 35 0.21 -11.69 15.98
C ALA A 35 1.04 -10.79 15.04
N ALA A 36 1.06 -11.10 13.74
CA ALA A 36 1.81 -10.34 12.74
C ALA A 36 1.10 -9.06 12.26
N LEU A 37 -0.20 -8.86 12.55
CA LEU A 37 -1.01 -7.80 11.96
C LEU A 37 -1.41 -6.72 12.99
N HIS A 38 -1.64 -5.50 12.51
CA HIS A 38 -2.32 -4.44 13.27
C HIS A 38 -3.83 -4.47 13.03
N LEU A 39 -4.58 -4.03 14.04
CA LEU A 39 -6.00 -3.66 13.89
C LEU A 39 -6.14 -2.12 13.92
N PRO A 40 -7.09 -1.55 13.16
CA PRO A 40 -7.84 -2.22 12.10
C PRO A 40 -6.92 -2.63 10.94
N HIS A 41 -7.10 -3.82 10.36
CA HIS A 41 -6.24 -4.34 9.29
C HIS A 41 -6.86 -4.07 7.91
N ILE A 42 -6.08 -3.50 7.00
CA ILE A 42 -6.52 -3.19 5.62
C ILE A 42 -5.99 -4.26 4.66
N SER A 43 -6.86 -4.82 3.83
CA SER A 43 -6.43 -5.72 2.75
C SER A 43 -7.10 -5.45 1.41
N LEU A 44 -6.32 -5.47 0.34
CA LEU A 44 -6.77 -5.36 -1.06
C LEU A 44 -6.29 -6.57 -1.90
N PRO A 45 -7.01 -7.71 -1.86
CA PRO A 45 -6.73 -8.85 -2.75
C PRO A 45 -7.12 -8.60 -4.22
N GLY A 46 -7.82 -7.49 -4.48
CA GLY A 46 -8.24 -7.01 -5.80
C GLY A 46 -8.67 -5.55 -5.67
N ALA A 47 -9.63 -5.09 -6.48
CA ALA A 47 -10.10 -3.70 -6.42
C ALA A 47 -10.90 -3.36 -5.14
N ARG A 48 -11.53 -4.35 -4.50
CA ARG A 48 -12.36 -4.12 -3.30
C ARG A 48 -11.51 -4.20 -2.03
N LEU A 49 -11.44 -3.06 -1.35
CA LEU A 49 -10.79 -2.92 -0.05
C LEU A 49 -11.64 -3.57 1.05
N SER A 50 -11.00 -4.36 1.91
CA SER A 50 -11.60 -4.92 3.13
C SER A 50 -10.92 -4.33 4.37
N ILE A 51 -11.71 -3.92 5.36
CA ILE A 51 -11.26 -3.39 6.64
C ILE A 51 -11.72 -4.36 7.72
N ARG A 52 -10.78 -4.86 8.52
CA ARG A 52 -11.07 -5.76 9.64
C ARG A 52 -10.77 -5.00 10.92
N GLU A 53 -11.82 -4.54 11.58
CA GLU A 53 -11.77 -3.66 12.74
C GLU A 53 -11.43 -4.41 14.03
N SER A 54 -11.81 -5.69 14.08
CA SER A 54 -11.64 -6.53 15.27
C SER A 54 -10.98 -7.87 14.95
N GLU A 55 -10.51 -8.54 15.99
CA GLU A 55 -9.90 -9.86 15.87
C GLU A 55 -10.89 -10.91 15.31
N PRO A 56 -12.15 -11.01 15.77
CA PRO A 56 -13.13 -11.89 15.14
C PRO A 56 -13.33 -11.64 13.64
N GLU A 57 -13.23 -10.39 13.17
CA GLU A 57 -13.29 -10.08 11.74
C GLU A 57 -12.03 -10.52 11.01
N LEU A 58 -10.87 -10.30 11.63
CA LEU A 58 -9.56 -10.72 11.11
C LEU A 58 -9.51 -12.22 10.86
N LEU A 59 -9.97 -13.01 11.84
CA LEU A 59 -9.85 -14.46 11.83
C LEU A 59 -10.83 -15.17 10.89
N ARG A 60 -11.82 -14.46 10.33
CA ARG A 60 -12.74 -15.02 9.30
C ARG A 60 -12.09 -15.12 7.91
N SER A 61 -10.90 -14.56 7.70
CA SER A 61 -10.27 -14.51 6.40
C SER A 61 -8.74 -14.65 6.50
N PRO A 62 -8.11 -15.51 5.69
CA PRO A 62 -8.71 -16.28 4.59
C PRO A 62 -9.49 -17.51 5.07
N ASP A 63 -10.41 -17.99 4.24
CA ASP A 63 -10.96 -19.34 4.39
C ASP A 63 -9.98 -20.33 3.74
N PHE A 64 -9.11 -20.92 4.56
CA PHE A 64 -8.11 -21.89 4.11
C PHE A 64 -8.73 -23.17 3.51
N ARG A 65 -9.93 -23.55 3.97
CA ARG A 65 -10.64 -24.70 3.42
C ARG A 65 -11.11 -24.40 2.00
N ALA A 66 -11.70 -23.22 1.79
CA ALA A 66 -12.09 -22.77 0.45
C ALA A 66 -10.88 -22.60 -0.48
N LEU A 67 -9.77 -22.04 0.01
CA LEU A 67 -8.52 -21.96 -0.77
C LEU A 67 -8.05 -23.34 -1.22
N ALA A 68 -8.03 -24.32 -0.32
CA ALA A 68 -7.63 -25.68 -0.64
C ALA A 68 -8.60 -26.37 -1.62
N SER A 69 -9.91 -26.25 -1.40
CA SER A 69 -10.91 -26.97 -2.21
C SER A 69 -11.20 -26.33 -3.57
N VAL A 70 -11.09 -25.00 -3.68
CA VAL A 70 -11.43 -24.26 -4.91
C VAL A 70 -10.20 -24.04 -5.79
N GLU A 71 -9.06 -23.67 -5.19
CA GLU A 71 -7.85 -23.36 -5.95
C GLU A 71 -6.83 -24.51 -5.97
N GLY A 72 -7.04 -25.55 -5.16
CA GLY A 72 -6.02 -26.57 -4.92
C GLY A 72 -4.85 -26.06 -4.07
N TRP A 73 -5.03 -24.98 -3.31
CA TRP A 73 -3.96 -24.40 -2.48
C TRP A 73 -3.44 -25.39 -1.43
N HIS A 74 -2.12 -25.58 -1.38
CA HIS A 74 -1.44 -26.32 -0.32
C HIS A 74 -0.40 -25.45 0.41
N ARG A 75 0.36 -24.63 -0.33
CA ARG A 75 1.33 -23.70 0.26
C ARG A 75 1.56 -22.45 -0.59
N SER A 76 1.97 -21.38 0.07
CA SER A 76 2.48 -20.16 -0.54
C SER A 76 4.00 -20.04 -0.26
N GLY A 77 4.83 -20.06 -1.31
CA GLY A 77 6.27 -19.86 -1.21
C GLY A 77 6.63 -18.38 -1.30
N LEU A 78 7.41 -17.87 -0.35
CA LEU A 78 7.96 -16.51 -0.39
C LEU A 78 9.21 -16.52 -1.28
N ASP A 79 9.08 -16.01 -2.51
CA ASP A 79 10.17 -16.09 -3.50
C ASP A 79 11.12 -14.88 -3.40
N ARG A 80 10.57 -13.70 -3.10
CA ARG A 80 11.32 -12.46 -2.92
C ARG A 80 10.65 -11.56 -1.89
N LEU A 81 11.46 -10.87 -1.11
CA LEU A 81 11.05 -9.84 -0.17
C LEU A 81 12.06 -8.71 -0.26
N ASP A 82 11.62 -7.58 -0.79
CA ASP A 82 12.43 -6.37 -0.93
C ASP A 82 11.81 -5.25 -0.09
N VAL A 83 12.64 -4.47 0.61
CA VAL A 83 12.22 -3.21 1.23
C VAL A 83 12.37 -2.08 0.21
N LEU A 84 11.29 -1.33 -0.02
CA LEU A 84 11.29 -0.16 -0.89
C LEU A 84 11.75 1.10 -0.15
N GLN A 85 11.15 1.33 1.03
CA GLN A 85 11.40 2.48 1.87
C GLN A 85 11.23 2.11 3.33
N ALA A 86 11.98 2.77 4.20
CA ALA A 86 11.88 2.64 5.64
C ALA A 86 12.00 4.02 6.31
N SER A 87 11.33 4.17 7.44
CA SER A 87 11.47 5.22 8.45
C SER A 87 11.57 4.56 9.83
N PRO A 88 11.80 5.31 10.92
CA PRO A 88 11.83 4.74 12.26
C PRO A 88 10.54 4.02 12.69
N ASP A 89 9.41 4.35 12.05
CA ASP A 89 8.07 3.89 12.44
C ASP A 89 7.27 3.22 11.31
N LYS A 90 7.80 3.15 10.08
CA LYS A 90 7.10 2.53 8.94
C LYS A 90 8.07 1.93 7.93
N VAL A 91 7.67 0.81 7.33
CA VAL A 91 8.39 0.16 6.23
C VAL A 91 7.42 -0.26 5.13
N HIS A 92 7.80 0.02 3.89
CA HIS A 92 7.13 -0.48 2.70
C HIS A 92 7.89 -1.69 2.14
N CYS A 93 7.26 -2.85 2.06
CA CYS A 93 7.84 -4.05 1.47
C CYS A 93 7.11 -4.44 0.18
N VAL A 94 7.86 -4.91 -0.81
CA VAL A 94 7.33 -5.59 -2.00
C VAL A 94 7.73 -7.05 -1.96
N VAL A 95 6.79 -7.92 -2.30
CA VAL A 95 6.94 -9.35 -2.21
C VAL A 95 6.54 -10.00 -3.53
N ALA A 96 7.33 -10.98 -3.97
CA ALA A 96 6.92 -11.97 -4.96
C ALA A 96 6.73 -13.32 -4.28
N PHE A 97 5.69 -14.04 -4.64
CA PHE A 97 5.38 -15.34 -4.06
C PHE A 97 4.68 -16.26 -5.05
N GLY A 98 4.74 -17.57 -4.82
CA GLY A 98 4.06 -18.59 -5.63
C GLY A 98 3.07 -19.40 -4.82
N ARG A 99 1.89 -19.69 -5.38
CA ARG A 99 0.96 -20.69 -4.82
C ARG A 99 1.20 -22.05 -5.46
N HIS A 100 1.26 -23.08 -4.62
CA HIS A 100 1.55 -24.45 -5.02
C HIS A 100 0.46 -25.40 -4.53
N ALA A 101 0.13 -26.38 -5.37
CA ALA A 101 -0.76 -27.48 -5.04
C ALA A 101 -0.03 -28.56 -4.23
N ALA A 102 -0.78 -29.56 -3.78
CA ALA A 102 -0.26 -30.65 -2.93
C ALA A 102 0.81 -31.50 -3.64
N ASP A 103 0.71 -31.65 -4.97
CA ASP A 103 1.71 -32.30 -5.83
C ASP A 103 2.98 -31.44 -6.04
N GLY A 104 3.04 -30.25 -5.45
CA GLY A 104 4.14 -29.31 -5.58
C GLY A 104 4.05 -28.40 -6.81
N LYS A 105 3.07 -28.59 -7.71
CA LYS A 105 2.93 -27.77 -8.91
C LYS A 105 2.54 -26.34 -8.55
N ARG A 106 3.33 -25.38 -9.03
CA ARG A 106 3.02 -23.96 -8.95
C ARG A 106 1.86 -23.65 -9.91
N TYR A 107 0.79 -23.06 -9.42
CA TYR A 107 -0.40 -22.75 -10.23
C TYR A 107 -0.71 -21.26 -10.31
N ALA A 108 -0.11 -20.43 -9.46
CA ALA A 108 -0.25 -18.98 -9.54
C ALA A 108 0.99 -18.25 -9.03
N ASP A 109 1.28 -17.12 -9.66
CA ASP A 109 2.24 -16.12 -9.22
C ASP A 109 1.53 -14.99 -8.49
N GLY A 110 2.20 -14.42 -7.49
CA GLY A 110 1.68 -13.35 -6.68
C GLY A 110 2.67 -12.22 -6.51
N GLU A 111 2.18 -11.00 -6.66
CA GLU A 111 2.87 -9.77 -6.24
C GLU A 111 2.11 -9.20 -5.04
N ALA A 112 2.83 -8.68 -4.05
CA ALA A 112 2.20 -8.06 -2.89
C ALA A 112 2.98 -6.86 -2.40
N VAL A 113 2.25 -5.90 -1.84
CA VAL A 113 2.79 -4.81 -1.05
C VAL A 113 2.34 -4.98 0.39
N TYR A 114 3.29 -4.89 1.32
CA TYR A 114 3.02 -4.88 2.76
C TYR A 114 3.50 -3.55 3.34
N LEU A 115 2.61 -2.88 4.07
CA LEU A 115 2.94 -1.68 4.83
C LEU A 115 3.00 -2.07 6.31
N VAL A 116 4.20 -2.04 6.87
CA VAL A 116 4.48 -2.40 8.26
C VAL A 116 4.66 -1.12 9.06
N THR A 117 3.99 -1.00 10.21
CA THR A 117 4.08 0.21 11.06
C THR A 117 4.37 -0.13 12.51
N LEU A 118 5.07 0.78 13.18
CA LEU A 118 5.22 0.81 14.63
C LEU A 118 4.10 1.68 15.20
N ARG A 119 3.17 1.06 15.95
CA ARG A 119 2.07 1.76 16.61
C ARG A 119 1.94 1.23 18.02
N ASP A 120 1.78 2.14 18.98
CA ASP A 120 1.58 1.80 20.39
C ASP A 120 2.66 0.84 20.93
N GLY A 121 3.92 1.08 20.53
CA GLY A 121 5.09 0.29 20.93
C GLY A 121 5.20 -1.08 20.25
N ARG A 122 4.37 -1.39 19.24
CA ARG A 122 4.36 -2.70 18.55
C ARG A 122 4.47 -2.56 17.03
N TRP A 123 5.38 -3.30 16.43
CA TRP A 123 5.43 -3.50 14.98
C TRP A 123 4.32 -4.46 14.52
N GLY A 124 3.71 -4.16 13.37
CA GLY A 124 2.71 -5.00 12.76
C GLY A 124 2.42 -4.61 11.31
N ILE A 125 1.97 -5.58 10.51
CA ILE A 125 1.53 -5.32 9.14
C ILE A 125 0.17 -4.62 9.22
N GLN A 126 0.14 -3.36 8.80
CA GLN A 126 -1.01 -2.48 8.83
C GLN A 126 -1.90 -2.65 7.60
N LEU A 127 -1.27 -2.82 6.43
CA LEU A 127 -1.95 -2.98 5.16
C LEU A 127 -1.25 -4.04 4.31
N ASN A 128 -2.04 -4.85 3.60
CA ASN A 128 -1.53 -5.66 2.51
C ASN A 128 -2.35 -5.48 1.22
N SER A 129 -1.66 -5.32 0.09
CA SER A 129 -2.24 -5.41 -1.24
C SER A 129 -1.63 -6.64 -1.91
N VAL A 130 -2.46 -7.43 -2.58
CA VAL A 130 -2.02 -8.67 -3.25
C VAL A 130 -2.65 -8.73 -4.63
N THR A 131 -1.86 -9.11 -5.62
CA THR A 131 -2.31 -9.41 -6.98
C THR A 131 -1.84 -10.81 -7.34
N LEU A 132 -2.77 -11.67 -7.76
CA LEU A 132 -2.49 -13.04 -8.19
C LEU A 132 -2.68 -13.19 -9.69
N ARG A 133 -1.82 -13.99 -10.29
CA ARG A 133 -1.82 -14.34 -11.72
C ARG A 133 -1.78 -15.87 -11.84
N PRO A 134 -2.90 -16.51 -12.19
CA PRO A 134 -2.90 -17.94 -12.50
C PRO A 134 -1.97 -18.25 -13.67
N ILE A 135 -1.18 -19.30 -13.55
CA ILE A 135 -0.27 -19.76 -14.60
C ILE A 135 -1.08 -20.53 -15.65
N GLY A 136 -0.77 -20.29 -16.93
CA GLY A 136 -1.45 -20.96 -18.05
C GLY A 136 -2.81 -20.35 -18.41
N VAL A 137 -3.25 -19.33 -17.68
CA VAL A 137 -4.38 -18.48 -18.07
C VAL A 137 -3.77 -17.19 -18.59
N GLY A 138 -3.98 -16.86 -19.87
CA GLY A 138 -3.56 -15.57 -20.42
C GLY A 138 -4.09 -14.45 -19.55
N GLY A 139 -3.20 -13.69 -18.92
CA GLY A 139 -3.60 -12.55 -18.11
C GLY A 139 -4.27 -11.49 -18.98
N PRO A 140 -5.26 -10.75 -18.47
CA PRO A 140 -5.81 -9.62 -19.21
C PRO A 140 -4.69 -8.60 -19.47
N ASP A 141 -4.72 -7.95 -20.65
CA ASP A 141 -3.83 -6.83 -20.92
C ASP A 141 -4.08 -5.73 -19.89
N ASP A 142 -3.09 -5.50 -19.02
CA ASP A 142 -3.14 -4.51 -17.96
C ASP A 142 -2.44 -3.19 -18.34
N SER A 143 -1.99 -3.04 -19.60
CA SER A 143 -1.31 -1.83 -20.08
C SER A 143 -2.22 -0.60 -19.97
N HIS A 144 -3.48 -0.72 -20.39
CA HIS A 144 -4.46 0.35 -20.25
C HIS A 144 -4.75 0.69 -18.77
N ALA A 145 -4.73 -0.31 -17.89
CA ALA A 145 -4.90 -0.10 -16.46
C ALA A 145 -3.73 0.71 -15.87
N VAL A 146 -2.49 0.39 -16.24
CA VAL A 146 -1.28 1.11 -15.81
C VAL A 146 -1.29 2.56 -16.29
N GLU A 147 -1.62 2.79 -17.56
CA GLU A 147 -1.71 4.14 -18.14
C GLU A 147 -2.78 4.97 -17.41
N THR A 148 -3.98 4.41 -17.26
CA THR A 148 -5.10 5.09 -16.61
C THR A 148 -4.82 5.38 -15.13
N ALA A 149 -4.24 4.42 -14.40
CA ALA A 149 -3.85 4.62 -13.01
C ALA A 149 -2.80 5.73 -12.86
N SER A 150 -1.81 5.77 -13.76
CA SER A 150 -0.79 6.83 -13.77
C SER A 150 -1.39 8.20 -14.08
N TYR A 151 -2.37 8.26 -14.99
CA TYR A 151 -3.12 9.49 -15.26
C TYR A 151 -3.92 9.96 -14.04
N VAL A 152 -4.67 9.06 -13.39
CA VAL A 152 -5.45 9.35 -12.18
C VAL A 152 -4.55 9.85 -11.06
N LEU A 153 -3.39 9.23 -10.84
CA LEU A 153 -2.39 9.69 -9.87
C LEU A 153 -1.98 11.15 -10.13
N ARG A 154 -1.56 11.50 -11.35
CA ARG A 154 -1.15 12.87 -11.71
C ARG A 154 -2.28 13.87 -11.48
N ARG A 155 -3.50 13.52 -11.89
CA ARG A 155 -4.68 14.37 -11.69
C ARG A 155 -5.02 14.57 -10.21
N TRP A 156 -4.92 13.51 -9.41
CA TRP A 156 -5.23 13.54 -7.99
C TRP A 156 -4.23 14.39 -7.21
N VAL A 157 -2.93 14.27 -7.52
CA VAL A 157 -1.89 15.14 -6.94
C VAL A 157 -2.16 16.62 -7.26
N GLY A 158 -2.44 16.94 -8.53
CA GLY A 158 -2.78 18.32 -8.91
C GLY A 158 -4.07 18.83 -8.24
N ALA A 159 -5.06 17.96 -8.02
CA ALA A 159 -6.30 18.34 -7.32
C ALA A 159 -6.06 18.63 -5.82
N ARG A 160 -5.06 17.99 -5.20
CA ARG A 160 -4.67 18.24 -3.80
C ARG A 160 -3.94 19.57 -3.60
N ASP A 161 -3.20 20.01 -4.61
CA ASP A 161 -2.56 21.34 -4.61
C ASP A 161 -3.55 22.48 -4.84
N GLY A 162 -4.64 22.19 -5.57
CA GLY A 162 -5.67 23.17 -5.93
C GLY A 162 -6.68 23.42 -4.82
N ASP A 163 -7.41 24.54 -4.92
CA ASP A 163 -8.52 24.86 -4.01
C ASP A 163 -9.87 24.27 -4.47
N ASP A 164 -9.85 23.04 -5.02
CA ASP A 164 -11.07 22.33 -5.45
C ASP A 164 -11.19 20.94 -4.78
N PRO A 165 -11.76 20.86 -3.56
CA PRO A 165 -11.99 19.58 -2.89
C PRO A 165 -13.00 18.69 -3.63
N ALA A 166 -13.84 19.25 -4.51
CA ALA A 166 -14.77 18.46 -5.30
C ALA A 166 -14.04 17.70 -6.43
N ALA A 167 -13.00 18.30 -7.02
CA ALA A 167 -12.12 17.62 -7.95
C ALA A 167 -11.38 16.44 -7.30
N GLU A 168 -10.80 16.63 -6.11
CA GLU A 168 -10.16 15.53 -5.38
C GLU A 168 -11.15 14.40 -5.09
N ARG A 169 -12.36 14.74 -4.63
CA ARG A 169 -13.41 13.76 -4.32
C ARG A 169 -13.80 12.89 -5.52
N ARG A 170 -13.76 13.42 -6.75
CA ARG A 170 -14.06 12.65 -7.98
C ARG A 170 -12.95 11.66 -8.34
N LEU A 171 -11.73 11.88 -7.85
CA LEU A 171 -10.54 11.11 -8.17
C LEU A 171 -10.21 10.04 -7.12
N VAL A 172 -11.01 9.90 -6.07
CA VAL A 172 -10.81 8.90 -5.01
C VAL A 172 -11.96 7.90 -4.91
N HIS A 173 -11.68 6.73 -4.35
CA HIS A 173 -12.65 5.71 -3.95
C HIS A 173 -12.84 5.69 -2.44
N PHE A 174 -14.07 5.47 -2.00
CA PHE A 174 -14.40 5.28 -0.60
C PHE A 174 -14.68 3.80 -0.29
N PRO A 175 -14.21 3.26 0.85
CA PRO A 175 -13.33 3.93 1.82
C PRO A 175 -11.96 4.26 1.22
N PHE A 176 -11.47 5.47 1.51
CA PHE A 176 -10.15 5.98 1.14
C PHE A 176 -9.23 5.83 2.35
N VAL A 177 -8.11 5.14 2.17
CA VAL A 177 -7.15 4.85 3.24
C VAL A 177 -5.90 5.68 3.05
N GLU A 178 -5.50 6.37 4.11
CA GLU A 178 -4.26 7.13 4.16
C GLU A 178 -3.37 6.61 5.29
N LEU A 179 -2.09 6.45 5.00
CA LEU A 179 -1.04 6.15 5.97
C LEU A 179 -0.02 7.29 5.96
N ASP A 180 -0.20 8.24 6.88
CA ASP A 180 0.70 9.38 7.07
C ASP A 180 1.71 9.04 8.18
N GLY A 181 2.95 8.73 7.81
CA GLY A 181 3.86 8.01 8.71
C GLY A 181 3.21 6.69 9.17
N ALA A 182 3.30 6.35 10.46
CA ALA A 182 2.59 5.21 11.03
C ALA A 182 1.08 5.43 11.28
N ARG A 183 0.54 6.64 11.12
CA ARG A 183 -0.87 6.96 11.44
C ARG A 183 -1.81 6.46 10.33
N LEU A 184 -2.72 5.57 10.68
CA LEU A 184 -3.78 5.11 9.79
C LEU A 184 -5.00 6.03 9.85
N LEU A 185 -5.47 6.47 8.69
CA LEU A 185 -6.69 7.24 8.51
C LEU A 185 -7.61 6.51 7.53
N VAL A 186 -8.85 6.23 7.94
CA VAL A 186 -9.87 5.60 7.09
C VAL A 186 -11.01 6.59 6.87
N ARG A 187 -11.14 7.09 5.64
CA ARG A 187 -12.21 8.00 5.26
C ARG A 187 -13.31 7.22 4.56
N ARG A 188 -14.51 7.20 5.15
CA ARG A 188 -15.66 6.48 4.59
C ARG A 188 -16.52 7.34 3.66
N SER A 189 -16.33 8.66 3.67
CA SER A 189 -17.05 9.61 2.83
C SER A 189 -16.21 10.86 2.54
N GLY A 190 -16.67 11.66 1.56
CA GLY A 190 -15.93 12.83 1.05
C GLY A 190 -15.89 14.05 1.95
N THR A 191 -16.65 14.10 3.05
CA THR A 191 -16.62 15.24 3.99
C THR A 191 -15.32 15.32 4.80
N ALA A 192 -14.55 14.22 4.85
CA ALA A 192 -13.36 14.08 5.67
C ALA A 192 -12.02 14.21 4.92
N LEU A 193 -12.00 14.39 3.59
CA LEU A 193 -10.75 14.34 2.80
C LEU A 193 -9.71 15.40 3.22
N ARG A 194 -10.13 16.62 3.55
CA ARG A 194 -9.24 17.74 3.91
C ARG A 194 -8.92 17.91 5.40
N ARG A 195 -9.51 17.11 6.32
CA ARG A 195 -9.53 17.49 7.75
C ARG A 195 -8.34 17.05 8.61
N ASP A 196 -7.46 16.18 8.14
CA ASP A 196 -6.48 15.54 9.04
C ASP A 196 -5.10 15.23 8.45
N ALA A 197 -4.79 15.69 7.23
CA ALA A 197 -3.43 15.63 6.68
C ALA A 197 -2.58 16.71 7.38
N SER A 198 -2.35 16.44 8.67
CA SER A 198 -1.59 17.13 9.70
C SER A 198 -1.70 18.66 9.74
N ALA A 199 -1.87 19.18 10.95
CA ALA A 199 -1.75 20.60 11.32
C ALA A 199 -0.36 21.25 10.99
N ARG A 200 0.41 20.64 10.07
CA ARG A 200 1.68 21.09 9.48
C ARG A 200 1.57 21.40 7.99
N ALA A 201 0.49 21.02 7.31
CA ALA A 201 -0.01 21.79 6.17
C ALA A 201 -0.60 23.10 6.69
N VAL A 202 0.23 23.90 7.37
CA VAL A 202 -0.07 25.32 7.59
C VAL A 202 -0.24 25.90 6.20
N ALA A 203 -1.49 26.27 5.88
CA ALA A 203 -1.85 27.48 5.14
C ALA A 203 -0.97 27.88 3.93
N CYS A 204 -0.39 26.93 3.19
CA CYS A 204 0.39 27.26 2.00
C CYS A 204 -0.54 27.29 0.78
N LEU A 205 -1.41 28.29 0.73
CA LEU A 205 -2.14 28.64 -0.49
C LEU A 205 -1.11 28.85 -1.62
N GLY A 206 -1.27 28.13 -2.72
CA GLY A 206 -0.37 28.21 -3.88
C GLY A 206 0.85 27.28 -3.86
N CYS A 207 0.99 26.42 -2.85
CA CYS A 207 1.95 25.31 -2.92
C CYS A 207 1.65 24.40 -4.12
N ARG A 208 2.69 23.82 -4.73
CA ARG A 208 2.56 22.87 -5.85
C ARG A 208 3.36 21.62 -5.59
N SER A 209 2.87 20.50 -6.10
CA SER A 209 3.51 19.20 -6.01
C SER A 209 3.97 18.73 -7.38
N ALA A 210 5.11 18.05 -7.42
CA ALA A 210 5.63 17.39 -8.61
C ALA A 210 5.87 15.91 -8.31
N LEU A 211 5.56 15.06 -9.28
CA LEU A 211 5.81 13.63 -9.20
C LEU A 211 7.20 13.31 -9.76
N GLY A 212 7.97 12.53 -9.00
CA GLY A 212 9.14 11.85 -9.50
C GLY A 212 8.78 10.73 -10.50
N PRO A 213 9.78 9.90 -10.87
CA PRO A 213 9.53 8.73 -11.70
C PRO A 213 8.55 7.76 -11.05
N VAL A 214 7.48 7.41 -11.78
CA VAL A 214 6.46 6.47 -11.31
C VAL A 214 6.86 5.04 -11.66
N ARG A 215 6.91 4.15 -10.66
CA ARG A 215 7.21 2.72 -10.79
C ARG A 215 5.98 1.90 -10.45
N VAL A 216 5.68 0.88 -11.27
CA VAL A 216 4.59 -0.06 -11.00
C VAL A 216 5.10 -1.19 -10.10
N ARG A 217 4.38 -1.49 -9.02
CA ARG A 217 4.73 -2.54 -8.04
C ARG A 217 3.79 -3.73 -8.05
N GLU A 218 2.53 -3.49 -8.35
CA GLU A 218 1.52 -4.52 -8.61
C GLU A 218 0.60 -4.01 -9.72
N ARG A 219 0.10 -4.91 -10.57
CA ARG A 219 -0.90 -4.54 -11.59
C ARG A 219 -1.81 -5.69 -12.00
N SER A 220 -3.07 -5.35 -12.19
CA SER A 220 -4.12 -6.16 -12.78
C SER A 220 -5.04 -5.26 -13.61
N ALA A 221 -6.02 -5.86 -14.31
CA ALA A 221 -7.02 -5.10 -15.06
C ALA A 221 -7.86 -4.11 -14.23
N HIS A 222 -7.84 -4.20 -12.89
CA HIS A 222 -8.71 -3.42 -12.01
C HIS A 222 -8.00 -2.81 -10.79
N LYS A 223 -6.68 -3.00 -10.65
CA LYS A 223 -5.90 -2.42 -9.55
C LYS A 223 -4.47 -2.23 -10.01
N VAL A 224 -3.89 -1.08 -9.69
CA VAL A 224 -2.47 -0.80 -9.90
C VAL A 224 -1.89 -0.17 -8.64
N THR A 225 -0.76 -0.71 -8.17
CA THR A 225 0.04 -0.11 -7.10
C THR A 225 1.21 0.62 -7.72
N LEU A 226 1.28 1.92 -7.47
CA LEU A 226 2.29 2.85 -7.97
C LEU A 226 3.18 3.31 -6.82
N GLU A 227 4.47 3.37 -7.07
CA GLU A 227 5.45 3.98 -6.18
C GLU A 227 6.07 5.18 -6.90
N THR A 228 6.26 6.27 -6.17
CA THR A 228 6.83 7.52 -6.68
C THR A 228 7.42 8.32 -5.51
N GLU A 229 8.07 9.43 -5.82
CA GLU A 229 8.30 10.52 -4.87
C GLU A 229 7.34 11.66 -5.18
N ILE A 230 6.90 12.38 -4.15
CA ILE A 230 6.09 13.59 -4.27
C ILE A 230 6.88 14.74 -3.67
N ALA A 231 7.41 15.60 -4.53
CA ALA A 231 8.10 16.82 -4.13
C ALA A 231 7.09 17.95 -3.98
N ARG A 232 7.09 18.65 -2.84
CA ARG A 232 6.21 19.78 -2.56
C ARG A 232 7.02 21.07 -2.55
N TYR A 233 6.53 22.10 -3.24
CA TYR A 233 7.17 23.39 -3.40
C TYR A 233 6.28 24.52 -2.87
N ALA A 234 6.92 25.52 -2.25
CA ALA A 234 6.28 26.78 -1.88
C ALA A 234 5.89 27.60 -3.12
N PRO A 235 5.00 28.61 -3.03
CA PRO A 235 4.64 29.48 -4.15
C PRO A 235 5.84 30.15 -4.83
N GLY A 236 6.91 30.42 -4.07
CA GLY A 236 8.18 30.97 -4.58
C GLY A 236 9.14 29.94 -5.19
N GLY A 237 8.75 28.67 -5.32
CA GLY A 237 9.56 27.61 -5.94
C GLY A 237 10.54 26.90 -5.01
N ALA A 238 10.62 27.28 -3.73
CA ALA A 238 11.47 26.59 -2.75
C ALA A 238 10.91 25.19 -2.43
N LEU A 239 11.78 24.17 -2.39
CA LEU A 239 11.41 22.80 -2.01
C LEU A 239 11.09 22.73 -0.50
N ILE A 240 9.93 22.19 -0.16
CA ILE A 240 9.44 22.01 1.21
C ILE A 240 9.74 20.58 1.69
N SER A 241 9.35 19.59 0.89
CA SER A 241 9.58 18.16 1.17
C SER A 241 9.67 17.38 -0.12
N CYS A 242 10.28 16.19 -0.06
CA CYS A 242 10.24 15.20 -1.12
C CYS A 242 10.01 13.84 -0.48
N ASP A 243 8.75 13.41 -0.46
CA ASP A 243 8.33 12.25 0.30
C ASP A 243 8.14 11.05 -0.62
N PRO A 244 8.74 9.88 -0.33
CA PRO A 244 8.38 8.66 -0.99
C PRO A 244 6.91 8.34 -0.72
N ALA A 245 6.23 7.89 -1.77
CA ALA A 245 4.80 7.62 -1.75
C ALA A 245 4.47 6.30 -2.43
N LEU A 246 3.52 5.58 -1.83
CA LEU A 246 2.87 4.43 -2.43
C LEU A 246 1.39 4.72 -2.60
N VAL A 247 0.89 4.54 -3.81
CA VAL A 247 -0.47 4.88 -4.20
C VAL A 247 -1.13 3.67 -4.85
N ILE A 248 -2.28 3.24 -4.33
CA ILE A 248 -3.07 2.19 -4.96
C ILE A 248 -4.28 2.81 -5.62
N VAL A 249 -4.36 2.64 -6.93
CA VAL A 249 -5.49 3.07 -7.77
C VAL A 249 -6.30 1.84 -8.14
N THR A 250 -7.61 1.88 -7.93
CA THR A 250 -8.51 0.78 -8.23
C THR A 250 -9.56 1.19 -9.24
N HIS A 251 -10.09 0.21 -9.98
CA HIS A 251 -11.27 0.34 -10.82
C HIS A 251 -12.48 -0.22 -10.08
N LEU A 252 -13.41 0.66 -9.68
CA LEU A 252 -14.63 0.31 -8.96
C LEU A 252 -15.79 1.09 -9.57
N GLN A 253 -16.94 0.44 -9.69
CA GLN A 253 -18.18 1.09 -10.16
C GLN A 253 -17.99 1.83 -11.51
N GLY A 254 -17.20 1.25 -12.43
CA GLY A 254 -16.98 1.78 -13.78
C GLY A 254 -16.02 2.97 -13.87
N ARG A 255 -15.27 3.29 -12.81
CA ARG A 255 -14.26 4.35 -12.85
C ARG A 255 -12.99 3.97 -12.11
N TRP A 256 -11.89 4.61 -12.50
CA TRP A 256 -10.62 4.57 -11.77
C TRP A 256 -10.58 5.66 -10.70
N GLY A 257 -9.97 5.34 -9.56
CA GLY A 257 -9.79 6.28 -8.47
C GLY A 257 -8.73 5.83 -7.49
N VAL A 258 -8.05 6.79 -6.85
CA VAL A 258 -7.10 6.51 -5.77
C VAL A 258 -7.87 5.98 -4.57
N GLN A 259 -7.44 4.85 -4.01
CA GLN A 259 -8.08 4.23 -2.86
C GLN A 259 -7.17 4.12 -1.65
N VAL A 260 -5.86 4.02 -1.88
CA VAL A 260 -4.85 4.00 -0.80
C VAL A 260 -3.74 4.99 -1.14
N TYR A 261 -3.34 5.77 -0.16
CA TYR A 261 -2.18 6.65 -0.21
C TYR A 261 -1.33 6.42 1.04
N SER A 262 -0.04 6.11 0.87
CA SER A 262 0.91 6.02 1.98
C SER A 262 2.09 6.93 1.68
N SER A 263 2.37 7.86 2.59
CA SER A 263 3.52 8.75 2.53
C SER A 263 4.35 8.66 3.80
N PHE A 264 5.65 8.86 3.68
CA PHE A 264 6.50 9.00 4.85
C PHE A 264 6.41 10.42 5.41
N LEU A 265 6.59 10.55 6.72
CA LEU A 265 6.85 11.84 7.34
C LEU A 265 8.35 12.07 7.25
N THR A 266 8.84 12.68 6.17
CA THR A 266 10.19 13.26 6.27
C THR A 266 10.06 14.54 7.10
N SER A 267 10.64 14.55 8.31
CA SER A 267 10.91 15.80 8.98
C SER A 267 11.76 16.64 8.05
N SER A 268 11.30 17.86 7.77
CA SER A 268 11.99 18.87 6.99
C SER A 268 13.48 18.84 7.31
N PHE A 269 14.30 18.57 6.28
CA PHE A 269 15.75 18.79 6.28
C PHE A 269 16.42 18.67 7.66
N GLU A 270 16.75 17.44 8.08
CA GLU A 270 17.86 17.29 9.01
C GLU A 270 19.12 17.75 8.29
N ASN A 271 19.53 18.99 8.61
CA ASN A 271 20.76 19.70 8.35
C ASN A 271 21.68 19.18 7.23
N GLY A 272 21.97 20.11 6.31
CA GLY A 272 22.85 19.88 5.18
C GLY A 272 24.15 19.17 5.51
N GLN A 273 24.46 18.19 4.68
CA GLN A 273 25.82 17.99 4.22
C GLN A 273 25.83 18.06 2.71
N ARG A 274 26.77 18.86 2.23
CA ARG A 274 27.13 19.10 0.85
C ARG A 274 27.67 17.83 0.18
#